data_AF-A0A8T5MM59-F1
#
_entry.id   AF-A0A8T5MM59-F1
#
_cell.length_a   1.000
_cell.length_b   1.000
_cell.length_c   1.000
_cell.angle_alpha   90.00
_cell.angle_beta   90.00
_cell.angle_gamma   90.00
#
_symmetry.space_group_name_H-M   'P 1'
#
loop_
_entity.id
_entity.type
_entity.pdbx_description
1 polymer ?
#
loop_
_entity_poly.entity_id
_entity_poly.type
_entity_poly.pdbx_seq_one_letter_code
_entity_poly.pdbx_strand_id
1 'polypeptide(L)'
;MRHFVIILVVAAMLALSGCAGGQTEAKPTAKPAKYAGFMDLKAGQWAEVVTKSGGETVKTRTEVIESSPSLAKFQIITEADGQETVAQFWLDRREGKPTKYLVKSGEEVMCLDVSQMPKGAVPSEGGAYPSDKPGITHGTYPTPTGKEVTVAKFTTSSGEIWVSSEVPFGLVKTVSNGKTVSSLYDFGTIGAKSRIDEADAEDCRDMSEEVSYVAAPPEQEEEQTDYEAYYESEPADEDQNYEASTYERGTGEDVDFNCADCEGMPAMAKNTCLAACR
;
A
#
# COMPACT_ATOMS: atom_id res chain seq x y z
N MET A 1 9.99 -6.11 19.80
CA MET A 1 8.53 -6.04 19.50
C MET A 1 8.06 -4.71 18.90
N ARG A 2 8.58 -3.52 19.28
CA ARG A 2 8.21 -2.25 18.62
C ARG A 2 8.58 -2.14 17.12
N HIS A 3 9.58 -2.88 16.65
CA HIS A 3 10.03 -2.86 15.25
C HIS A 3 9.14 -3.68 14.29
N PHE A 4 8.47 -4.74 14.79
CA PHE A 4 7.51 -5.52 14.00
C PHE A 4 6.21 -4.74 13.73
N VAL A 5 5.84 -3.81 14.62
CA VAL A 5 4.65 -2.97 14.47
C VAL A 5 4.84 -1.96 13.33
N ILE A 6 6.05 -1.46 13.08
CA ILE A 6 6.30 -0.48 12.00
C ILE A 6 6.19 -1.13 10.62
N ILE A 7 6.67 -2.37 10.46
CA ILE A 7 6.54 -3.13 9.21
C ILE A 7 5.06 -3.47 8.92
N LEU A 8 4.30 -3.81 9.96
CA LEU A 8 2.85 -4.05 9.86
C LEU A 8 2.06 -2.76 9.61
N VAL A 9 2.53 -1.61 10.11
CA VAL A 9 1.90 -0.30 9.89
C VAL A 9 2.17 0.21 8.47
N VAL A 10 3.33 -0.03 7.85
CA VAL A 10 3.55 0.32 6.44
C VAL A 10 2.77 -0.61 5.50
N ALA A 11 2.61 -1.89 5.86
CA ALA A 11 1.74 -2.85 5.17
C ALA A 11 0.24 -2.56 5.36
N ALA A 12 -0.17 -2.04 6.52
CA ALA A 12 -1.56 -1.69 6.83
C ALA A 12 -1.94 -0.26 6.41
N MET A 13 -0.98 0.67 6.29
CA MET A 13 -1.22 2.00 5.71
C MET A 13 -1.31 1.97 4.18
N LEU A 14 -0.84 0.91 3.53
CA LEU A 14 -1.21 0.58 2.15
C LEU A 14 -2.63 -0.03 2.04
N ALA A 15 -3.30 -0.32 3.16
CA ALA A 15 -4.60 -0.99 3.20
C ALA A 15 -5.76 -0.13 3.74
N LEU A 16 -5.53 1.04 4.35
CA LEU A 16 -6.61 1.77 5.04
C LEU A 16 -6.41 3.30 4.99
N SER A 17 -7.17 3.98 4.11
CA SER A 17 -7.62 5.40 4.18
C SER A 17 -7.98 5.89 2.75
N GLY A 18 -9.21 5.79 2.26
CA GLY A 18 -10.48 5.88 2.97
C GLY A 18 -10.99 7.33 3.06
N CYS A 19 -11.17 7.98 1.92
CA CYS A 19 -12.38 8.75 1.59
C CYS A 19 -12.57 10.30 1.58
N ALA A 20 -12.15 11.02 0.51
CA ALA A 20 -12.73 12.24 -0.16
C ALA A 20 -12.86 13.59 0.54
N GLY A 21 -12.69 14.73 -0.11
CA GLY A 21 -12.55 15.04 -1.54
C GLY A 21 -13.58 16.09 -1.98
N GLY A 22 -13.12 17.29 -2.34
CA GLY A 22 -13.95 18.34 -2.95
C GLY A 22 -13.23 19.68 -3.19
N GLN A 23 -12.49 19.77 -4.30
CA GLN A 23 -12.44 20.81 -5.37
C GLN A 23 -12.17 22.32 -5.00
N THR A 24 -11.50 23.17 -5.81
CA THR A 24 -11.59 23.36 -7.28
C THR A 24 -10.40 24.19 -7.89
N GLU A 25 -10.00 23.87 -9.15
CA GLU A 25 -9.59 24.72 -10.33
C GLU A 25 -8.43 25.79 -10.31
N ALA A 26 -7.63 26.13 -11.37
CA ALA A 26 -7.55 25.80 -12.83
C ALA A 26 -6.20 26.20 -13.56
N LYS A 27 -5.90 25.52 -14.72
CA LYS A 27 -5.07 25.79 -15.97
C LYS A 27 -3.52 26.01 -15.94
N PRO A 28 -2.70 25.62 -16.98
CA PRO A 28 -2.96 25.67 -18.47
C PRO A 28 -2.36 24.55 -19.41
N THR A 29 -2.70 24.59 -20.72
CA THR A 29 -1.92 24.21 -21.97
C THR A 29 -1.42 22.78 -22.31
N ALA A 30 -1.36 22.48 -23.64
CA ALA A 30 -1.11 21.20 -24.34
C ALA A 30 -2.19 20.12 -24.10
N LYS A 31 -2.76 19.53 -25.18
CA LYS A 31 -3.76 18.47 -25.03
C LYS A 31 -3.05 17.26 -24.41
N PRO A 32 -3.34 16.89 -23.16
CA PRO A 32 -2.59 15.84 -22.47
C PRO A 32 -2.77 14.54 -23.25
N ALA A 33 -1.66 13.80 -23.44
CA ALA A 33 -1.72 12.48 -24.01
C ALA A 33 -2.69 11.65 -23.17
N LYS A 34 -3.64 10.98 -23.84
CA LYS A 34 -4.60 10.10 -23.19
C LYS A 34 -3.84 9.03 -22.41
N TYR A 35 -4.19 8.83 -21.14
CA TYR A 35 -3.55 7.84 -20.28
C TYR A 35 -3.70 6.43 -20.87
N ALA A 36 -2.60 5.85 -21.34
CA ALA A 36 -2.59 4.57 -22.06
C ALA A 36 -2.38 3.36 -21.13
N GLY A 37 -2.25 3.58 -19.81
CA GLY A 37 -1.93 2.54 -18.83
C GLY A 37 -0.51 2.61 -18.31
N PHE A 38 -0.04 1.50 -17.73
CA PHE A 38 1.29 1.43 -17.08
C PHE A 38 2.35 0.91 -18.04
N MET A 39 3.55 1.49 -17.96
CA MET A 39 4.70 0.99 -18.72
C MET A 39 5.14 -0.39 -18.24
N ASP A 40 5.69 -1.18 -19.17
CA ASP A 40 6.42 -2.38 -18.82
C ASP A 40 7.63 -2.02 -17.95
N LEU A 41 7.72 -2.69 -16.81
CA LEU A 41 8.77 -2.45 -15.83
C LEU A 41 10.09 -3.04 -16.31
N LYS A 42 11.14 -2.21 -16.28
CA LYS A 42 12.50 -2.55 -16.71
C LYS A 42 13.47 -2.42 -15.54
N ALA A 43 14.46 -3.30 -15.51
CA ALA A 43 15.55 -3.22 -14.54
C ALA A 43 16.20 -1.83 -14.57
N GLY A 44 16.51 -1.29 -13.39
CA GLY A 44 17.07 0.06 -13.25
C GLY A 44 16.01 1.13 -12.93
N GLN A 45 14.73 0.89 -13.21
CA GLN A 45 13.65 1.83 -12.93
C GLN A 45 13.35 1.93 -11.43
N TRP A 46 12.97 3.11 -10.98
CA TRP A 46 12.58 3.36 -9.60
C TRP A 46 11.62 4.55 -9.47
N ALA A 47 10.85 4.58 -8.39
CA ALA A 47 10.06 5.73 -7.98
C ALA A 47 10.11 5.87 -6.45
N GLU A 48 10.17 7.10 -5.98
CA GLU A 48 10.17 7.45 -4.56
C GLU A 48 8.94 8.26 -4.22
N VAL A 49 8.24 7.83 -3.19
CA VAL A 49 6.99 8.41 -2.72
C VAL A 49 7.15 8.79 -1.26
N VAL A 50 6.59 9.94 -0.89
CA VAL A 50 6.55 10.42 0.49
C VAL A 50 5.13 10.25 0.99
N THR A 51 4.98 9.49 2.07
CA THR A 51 3.70 9.26 2.76
C THR A 51 3.71 9.99 4.09
N LYS A 52 2.60 10.68 4.38
CA LYS A 52 2.40 11.38 5.66
C LYS A 52 1.26 10.72 6.41
N SER A 53 1.54 10.24 7.61
CA SER A 53 0.54 9.63 8.48
C SER A 53 0.87 9.86 9.94
N GLY A 54 -0.14 10.21 10.75
CA GLY A 54 0.08 10.42 12.19
C GLY A 54 1.06 11.54 12.58
N GLY A 55 1.42 12.43 11.65
CA GLY A 55 2.48 13.43 11.84
C GLY A 55 3.88 12.97 11.46
N GLU A 56 4.04 11.68 11.15
CA GLU A 56 5.28 11.08 10.67
C GLU A 56 5.36 11.18 9.14
N THR A 57 6.60 11.25 8.65
CA THR A 57 6.89 11.23 7.22
C THR A 57 7.70 9.98 6.91
N VAL A 58 7.14 9.13 6.07
CA VAL A 58 7.78 7.90 5.59
C VAL A 58 8.15 8.09 4.13
N LYS A 59 9.42 7.86 3.79
CA LYS A 59 9.83 7.79 2.39
C LYS A 59 9.83 6.33 1.96
N THR A 60 9.18 6.04 0.85
CA THR A 60 9.14 4.71 0.28
C THR A 60 9.67 4.78 -1.14
N ARG A 61 10.79 4.10 -1.40
CA ARG A 61 11.38 3.99 -2.72
C ARG A 61 11.21 2.57 -3.24
N THR A 62 10.54 2.43 -4.37
CA THR A 62 10.35 1.15 -5.05
C THR A 62 11.31 1.07 -6.22
N GLU A 63 11.99 -0.05 -6.38
CA GLU A 63 13.02 -0.28 -7.39
C GLU A 63 12.81 -1.60 -8.14
N VAL A 64 13.06 -1.59 -9.45
CA VAL A 64 13.14 -2.80 -10.27
C VAL A 64 14.60 -3.22 -10.36
N ILE A 65 14.95 -4.29 -9.65
CA ILE A 65 16.32 -4.82 -9.60
C ILE A 65 16.57 -5.72 -10.81
N GLU A 66 15.61 -6.57 -11.15
CA GLU A 66 15.68 -7.48 -12.29
C GLU A 66 14.31 -7.56 -12.97
N SER A 67 14.31 -7.62 -14.29
CA SER A 67 13.11 -7.87 -15.10
C SER A 67 13.53 -8.71 -16.32
N SER A 68 13.52 -10.02 -16.15
CA SER A 68 13.74 -11.01 -17.20
C SER A 68 12.42 -11.69 -17.57
N PRO A 69 12.34 -12.50 -18.64
CA PRO A 69 11.10 -13.21 -19.00
C PRO A 69 10.61 -14.23 -17.96
N SER A 70 11.49 -14.72 -17.10
CA SER A 70 11.15 -15.73 -16.07
C SER A 70 11.10 -15.17 -14.65
N LEU A 71 11.81 -14.07 -14.38
CA LEU A 71 12.01 -13.56 -13.03
C LEU A 71 11.92 -12.05 -13.00
N ALA A 72 11.16 -11.51 -12.05
CA ALA A 72 11.23 -10.11 -11.66
C ALA A 72 11.66 -9.99 -10.20
N LYS A 73 12.60 -9.07 -9.93
CA LYS A 73 13.05 -8.75 -8.57
C LYS A 73 12.74 -7.29 -8.29
N PHE A 74 12.03 -7.03 -7.20
CA PHE A 74 11.68 -5.69 -6.74
C PHE A 74 12.25 -5.44 -5.36
N GLN A 75 12.62 -4.19 -5.08
CA GLN A 75 12.94 -3.74 -3.73
C GLN A 75 12.04 -2.59 -3.32
N ILE A 76 11.55 -2.63 -2.08
CA ILE A 76 10.89 -1.52 -1.42
C ILE A 76 11.79 -1.10 -0.27
N ILE A 77 12.28 0.12 -0.35
CA ILE A 77 13.09 0.75 0.68
C ILE A 77 12.21 1.73 1.43
N THR A 78 12.13 1.53 2.73
CA THR A 78 11.38 2.41 3.61
C THR A 78 12.33 3.12 4.56
N GLU A 79 12.29 4.45 4.56
CA GLU A 79 13.00 5.30 5.51
C GLU A 79 11.97 5.97 6.42
N ALA A 80 12.10 5.74 7.73
CA ALA A 80 11.32 6.37 8.78
C ALA A 80 12.23 6.62 9.99
N ASP A 81 12.18 7.81 10.58
CA ASP A 81 12.98 8.20 11.76
C ASP A 81 14.49 7.91 11.64
N GLY A 82 15.04 8.06 10.43
CA GLY A 82 16.46 7.80 10.14
C GLY A 82 16.83 6.31 10.09
N GLN A 83 15.86 5.40 10.18
CA GLN A 83 16.04 3.97 9.98
C GLN A 83 15.61 3.56 8.57
N GLU A 84 16.45 2.78 7.89
CA GLU A 84 16.15 2.18 6.59
C GLU A 84 15.78 0.71 6.79
N THR A 85 14.70 0.26 6.15
CA THR A 85 14.36 -1.16 6.00
C THR A 85 14.18 -1.47 4.52
N VAL A 86 14.73 -2.60 4.07
CA VAL A 86 14.63 -3.05 2.68
C VAL A 86 13.81 -4.32 2.64
N ALA A 87 12.71 -4.31 1.91
CA ALA A 87 12.00 -5.51 1.53
C ALA A 87 12.36 -5.87 0.08
N GLN A 88 12.72 -7.12 -0.20
CA GLN A 88 12.93 -7.61 -1.57
C GLN A 88 11.97 -8.75 -1.88
N PHE A 89 11.40 -8.72 -3.08
CA PHE A 89 10.43 -9.70 -3.56
C PHE A 89 10.88 -10.27 -4.89
N TRP A 90 10.81 -11.59 -5.02
CA TRP A 90 11.09 -12.28 -6.26
C TRP A 90 9.78 -12.87 -6.80
N LEU A 91 9.51 -12.63 -8.07
CA LEU A 91 8.29 -13.03 -8.76
C LEU A 91 8.65 -13.96 -9.93
N ASP A 92 8.12 -15.17 -9.92
CA ASP A 92 8.09 -15.99 -11.14
C ASP A 92 7.08 -15.37 -12.09
N ARG A 93 7.55 -14.84 -13.23
CA ARG A 93 6.69 -14.16 -14.21
C ARG A 93 5.87 -15.12 -15.06
N ARG A 94 6.24 -16.40 -15.14
CA ARG A 94 5.48 -17.41 -15.86
C ARG A 94 4.23 -17.77 -15.08
N GLU A 95 4.35 -17.88 -13.76
CA GLU A 95 3.24 -18.21 -12.87
C GLU A 95 2.54 -16.99 -12.27
N GLY A 96 3.19 -15.82 -12.28
CA GLY A 96 2.73 -14.63 -11.59
C GLY A 96 2.73 -14.78 -10.07
N LYS A 97 3.62 -15.63 -9.52
CA LYS A 97 3.65 -15.96 -8.08
C LYS A 97 4.93 -15.53 -7.39
N PRO A 98 4.85 -14.98 -6.17
CA PRO A 98 6.03 -14.68 -5.40
C PRO A 98 6.76 -15.98 -5.03
N THR A 99 8.07 -16.01 -5.22
CA THR A 99 8.93 -17.16 -4.91
C THR A 99 9.90 -16.89 -3.77
N LYS A 100 10.15 -15.62 -3.44
CA LYS A 100 11.02 -15.23 -2.32
C LYS A 100 10.59 -13.90 -1.72
N TYR A 101 10.65 -13.82 -0.39
CA TYR A 101 10.42 -12.60 0.38
C TYR A 101 11.54 -12.41 1.39
N LEU A 102 12.29 -11.33 1.23
CA LEU A 102 13.45 -11.00 2.07
C LEU A 102 13.20 -9.66 2.75
N VAL A 103 13.63 -9.54 3.99
CA VAL A 103 13.66 -8.27 4.72
C VAL A 103 15.05 -8.06 5.30
N LYS A 104 15.64 -6.90 5.02
CA LYS A 104 16.90 -6.43 5.59
C LYS A 104 16.65 -5.25 6.52
N SER A 105 17.15 -5.38 7.74
CA SER A 105 17.15 -4.31 8.75
C SER A 105 18.54 -4.23 9.37
N GLY A 106 19.23 -3.11 9.19
CA GLY A 106 20.66 -3.03 9.47
C GLY A 106 21.45 -3.98 8.58
N GLU A 107 22.28 -4.82 9.18
CA GLU A 107 23.11 -5.82 8.47
C GLU A 107 22.44 -7.20 8.36
N GLU A 108 21.34 -7.43 9.06
CA GLU A 108 20.68 -8.73 9.07
C GLU A 108 19.67 -8.87 7.94
N VAL A 109 19.70 -10.03 7.26
CA VAL A 109 18.77 -10.41 6.20
C VAL A 109 17.98 -11.64 6.64
N MET A 110 16.66 -11.51 6.62
CA MET A 110 15.72 -12.55 7.00
C MET A 110 14.95 -13.03 5.78
N CYS A 111 14.81 -14.36 5.67
CA CYS A 111 13.88 -14.99 4.76
C CYS A 111 12.53 -15.17 5.46
N LEU A 112 11.50 -14.59 4.86
CA LEU A 112 10.13 -14.71 5.32
C LEU A 112 9.33 -15.59 4.36
N ASP A 113 8.34 -16.28 4.92
CA ASP A 113 7.39 -17.03 4.11
C ASP A 113 6.61 -16.08 3.19
N VAL A 114 6.45 -16.45 1.91
CA VAL A 114 5.75 -15.63 0.91
C VAL A 114 4.29 -15.35 1.27
N SER A 115 3.67 -16.17 2.11
CA SER A 115 2.33 -15.93 2.66
C SER A 115 2.27 -14.75 3.63
N GLN A 116 3.42 -14.35 4.20
CA GLN A 116 3.54 -13.17 5.05
C GLN A 116 3.74 -11.88 4.24
N MET A 117 3.84 -11.98 2.91
CA MET A 117 3.98 -10.82 2.05
C MET A 117 2.73 -9.93 2.16
N PRO A 118 2.90 -8.60 2.34
CA PRO A 118 1.76 -7.70 2.35
C PRO A 118 0.97 -7.79 1.05
N LYS A 119 -0.36 -7.83 1.15
CA LYS A 119 -1.23 -7.81 -0.02
C LYS A 119 -0.95 -6.55 -0.85
N GLY A 120 -0.65 -6.73 -2.13
CA GLY A 120 -0.32 -5.62 -3.03
C GLY A 120 1.13 -5.12 -2.93
N ALA A 121 2.01 -5.78 -2.18
CA ALA A 121 3.44 -5.44 -2.13
C ALA A 121 4.14 -5.64 -3.48
N VAL A 122 3.69 -6.61 -4.28
CA VAL A 122 4.19 -6.82 -5.64
C VAL A 122 3.52 -5.78 -6.55
N PRO A 123 4.28 -4.86 -7.17
CA PRO A 123 3.72 -3.97 -8.17
C PRO A 123 3.21 -4.81 -9.34
N SER A 124 2.01 -4.54 -9.82
CA SER A 124 1.56 -5.17 -11.06
C SER A 124 2.36 -4.63 -12.23
N GLU A 125 2.73 -5.52 -13.13
CA GLU A 125 3.31 -5.15 -14.41
C GLU A 125 2.25 -4.51 -15.33
N GLY A 126 2.73 -3.91 -16.41
CA GLY A 126 1.99 -3.06 -17.35
C GLY A 126 0.61 -3.59 -17.75
N GLY A 127 -0.27 -2.66 -18.10
CA GLY A 127 -1.61 -2.96 -18.58
C GLY A 127 -2.21 -1.74 -19.26
N ALA A 128 -2.84 -1.93 -20.41
CA ALA A 128 -3.52 -0.86 -21.12
C ALA A 128 -4.74 -0.43 -20.30
N TYR A 129 -4.83 0.86 -19.99
CA TYR A 129 -5.98 1.42 -19.30
C TYR A 129 -6.88 2.17 -20.28
N PRO A 130 -8.19 1.94 -20.30
CA PRO A 130 -9.10 2.67 -21.19
C PRO A 130 -9.15 4.15 -20.78
N SER A 131 -8.52 5.01 -21.59
CA SER A 131 -8.42 6.46 -21.38
C SER A 131 -9.75 7.23 -21.44
N ASP A 132 -10.84 6.54 -21.78
CA ASP A 132 -12.16 7.07 -22.11
C ASP A 132 -13.22 6.72 -21.06
N LYS A 133 -12.83 6.17 -19.91
CA LYS A 133 -13.77 5.98 -18.79
C LYS A 133 -14.26 7.34 -18.27
N PRO A 134 -15.58 7.50 -18.04
CA PRO A 134 -16.12 8.69 -17.40
C PRO A 134 -15.52 8.88 -16.00
N GLY A 135 -15.32 10.12 -15.56
CA GLY A 135 -14.75 10.43 -14.24
C GLY A 135 -13.23 10.59 -14.16
N ILE A 136 -12.51 10.48 -15.29
CA ILE A 136 -11.05 10.71 -15.35
C ILE A 136 -10.77 12.12 -15.85
N THR A 137 -10.06 12.91 -15.05
CA THR A 137 -9.52 14.20 -15.48
C THR A 137 -8.01 14.11 -15.71
N HIS A 138 -7.47 14.92 -16.61
CA HIS A 138 -6.04 14.92 -16.90
C HIS A 138 -5.41 16.23 -16.41
N GLY A 139 -4.12 16.21 -16.09
CA GLY A 139 -3.37 17.40 -15.70
C GLY A 139 -1.87 17.16 -15.66
N THR A 140 -1.16 18.02 -14.94
CA THR A 140 0.27 17.89 -14.68
C THR A 140 0.55 17.84 -13.18
N TYR A 141 1.67 17.24 -12.80
CA TYR A 141 2.17 17.21 -11.44
C TYR A 141 3.66 17.60 -11.44
N PRO A 142 4.04 18.70 -10.75
CA PRO A 142 5.44 19.03 -10.53
C PRO A 142 5.98 18.23 -9.34
N THR A 143 7.08 17.50 -9.55
CA THR A 143 7.79 16.82 -8.47
C THR A 143 8.60 17.83 -7.66
N PRO A 144 8.89 17.54 -6.37
CA PRO A 144 9.83 18.32 -5.57
C PRO A 144 11.23 18.47 -6.19
N THR A 145 11.64 17.53 -7.05
CA THR A 145 12.90 17.57 -7.80
C THR A 145 12.86 18.42 -9.07
N GLY A 146 11.71 19.03 -9.40
CA GLY A 146 11.54 19.92 -10.55
C GLY A 146 11.16 19.23 -11.86
N LYS A 147 10.82 17.93 -11.84
CA LYS A 147 10.26 17.23 -13.02
C LYS A 147 8.78 17.54 -13.13
N GLU A 148 8.26 17.60 -14.35
CA GLU A 148 6.82 17.65 -14.59
C GLU A 148 6.36 16.35 -15.23
N VAL A 149 5.25 15.80 -14.75
CA VAL A 149 4.65 14.58 -15.31
C VAL A 149 3.19 14.80 -15.67
N THR A 150 2.77 14.24 -16.80
CA THR A 150 1.35 14.22 -17.18
C THR A 150 0.62 13.19 -16.31
N VAL A 151 -0.51 13.56 -15.73
CA VAL A 151 -1.28 12.70 -14.84
C VAL A 151 -2.72 12.50 -15.32
N ALA A 152 -3.23 11.30 -15.07
CA ALA A 152 -4.65 11.02 -14.99
C ALA A 152 -5.07 11.01 -13.53
N LYS A 153 -6.18 11.67 -13.22
CA LYS A 153 -6.73 11.84 -11.88
C LYS A 153 -8.06 11.12 -11.83
N PHE A 154 -8.12 10.18 -10.92
CA PHE A 154 -9.29 9.39 -10.61
C PHE A 154 -9.90 9.98 -9.34
N THR A 155 -11.08 10.55 -9.47
CA THR A 155 -11.83 11.08 -8.32
C THR A 155 -12.91 10.08 -7.95
N THR A 156 -13.04 9.83 -6.67
CA THR A 156 -14.07 8.98 -6.08
C THR A 156 -14.76 9.77 -4.97
N SER A 157 -15.90 9.27 -4.48
CA SER A 157 -16.45 9.62 -3.17
C SER A 157 -15.46 9.33 -2.03
N SER A 158 -14.31 8.71 -2.37
CA SER A 158 -13.19 8.45 -1.51
C SER A 158 -11.90 9.27 -1.72
N GLY A 159 -11.91 10.28 -2.58
CA GLY A 159 -10.77 11.16 -2.77
C GLY A 159 -10.14 10.90 -4.10
N GLU A 160 -8.82 11.10 -4.19
CA GLU A 160 -8.16 11.19 -5.49
C GLU A 160 -6.95 10.27 -5.56
N ILE A 161 -6.86 9.55 -6.67
CA ILE A 161 -5.67 8.80 -7.04
C ILE A 161 -5.16 9.39 -8.35
N TRP A 162 -3.91 9.84 -8.34
CA TRP A 162 -3.26 10.43 -9.50
C TRP A 162 -2.21 9.44 -9.98
N VAL A 163 -2.29 9.10 -11.26
CA VAL A 163 -1.39 8.16 -11.89
C VAL A 163 -0.77 8.75 -13.16
N SER A 164 0.40 8.23 -13.54
CA SER A 164 1.09 8.62 -14.77
C SER A 164 1.72 7.42 -15.44
N SER A 165 1.63 7.35 -16.76
CA SER A 165 2.37 6.37 -17.56
C SER A 165 3.86 6.70 -17.67
N GLU A 166 4.28 7.91 -17.28
CA GLU A 166 5.67 8.37 -17.32
C GLU A 166 6.47 7.93 -16.08
N VAL A 167 5.77 7.56 -15.01
CA VAL A 167 6.35 7.22 -13.71
C VAL A 167 6.37 5.70 -13.55
N PRO A 168 7.51 5.07 -13.22
CA PRO A 168 7.54 3.66 -12.84
C PRO A 168 6.54 3.37 -11.72
N PHE A 169 5.81 2.26 -11.80
CA PHE A 169 4.71 1.89 -10.88
C PHE A 169 3.51 2.85 -10.89
N GLY A 170 3.60 3.95 -11.64
CA GLY A 170 2.55 4.87 -12.04
C GLY A 170 1.86 5.65 -10.92
N LEU A 171 2.22 5.48 -9.65
CA LEU A 171 1.64 6.28 -8.56
C LEU A 171 2.28 7.67 -8.51
N VAL A 172 1.45 8.71 -8.56
CA VAL A 172 1.89 10.10 -8.47
C VAL A 172 1.43 10.79 -7.20
N LYS A 173 0.16 10.61 -6.83
CA LYS A 173 -0.39 11.26 -5.64
C LYS A 173 -1.64 10.53 -5.17
N THR A 174 -1.81 10.46 -3.86
CA THR A 174 -3.04 9.99 -3.22
C THR A 174 -3.57 11.06 -2.27
N VAL A 175 -4.84 11.38 -2.41
CA VAL A 175 -5.59 12.30 -1.55
C VAL A 175 -6.72 11.53 -0.88
N SER A 176 -6.78 11.59 0.45
CA SER A 176 -7.79 10.95 1.27
C SER A 176 -8.35 11.97 2.25
N ASN A 177 -9.68 12.06 2.38
CA ASN A 177 -10.36 13.07 3.22
C ASN A 177 -9.87 14.51 2.95
N GLY A 178 -9.63 14.85 1.67
CA GLY A 178 -9.10 16.16 1.25
C GLY A 178 -7.62 16.41 1.59
N LYS A 179 -6.92 15.48 2.24
CA LYS A 179 -5.51 15.60 2.61
C LYS A 179 -4.64 14.73 1.70
N THR A 180 -3.51 15.27 1.27
CA THR A 180 -2.51 14.46 0.56
C THR A 180 -1.87 13.50 1.55
N VAL A 181 -2.13 12.21 1.37
CA VAL A 181 -1.56 11.14 2.22
C VAL A 181 -0.27 10.60 1.62
N SER A 182 -0.12 10.68 0.30
CA SER A 182 1.04 10.16 -0.41
C SER A 182 1.32 10.98 -1.67
N SER A 183 2.59 11.23 -1.99
CA SER A 183 2.99 11.99 -3.18
C SER A 183 4.36 11.60 -3.70
N LEU A 184 4.49 11.53 -5.02
CA LEU A 184 5.73 11.28 -5.74
C LEU A 184 6.76 12.37 -5.44
N TYR A 185 7.91 11.96 -4.92
CA TYR A 185 9.05 12.83 -4.68
C TYR A 185 9.97 12.88 -5.89
N ASP A 186 10.36 11.71 -6.40
CA ASP A 186 11.21 11.59 -7.58
C ASP A 186 11.06 10.22 -8.25
N PHE A 187 11.55 10.09 -9.47
CA PHE A 187 11.59 8.82 -10.19
C PHE A 187 12.72 8.79 -11.21
N GLY A 188 13.12 7.60 -11.63
CA GLY A 188 14.15 7.43 -12.65
C GLY A 188 13.99 6.15 -13.45
N THR A 189 14.53 6.17 -14.66
CA THR A 189 14.57 5.00 -15.55
C THR A 189 15.85 4.18 -15.41
N ILE A 190 16.83 4.73 -14.69
CA ILE A 190 18.12 4.12 -14.36
C ILE A 190 18.47 4.44 -12.91
N GLY A 191 19.31 3.61 -12.29
CA GLY A 191 19.91 3.88 -10.99
C GLY A 191 19.41 3.02 -9.83
N ALA A 192 18.42 2.15 -10.05
CA ALA A 192 18.10 1.10 -9.06
C ALA A 192 19.32 0.21 -8.80
N LYS A 193 19.57 -0.11 -7.53
CA LYS A 193 20.70 -0.94 -7.10
C LYS A 193 20.26 -1.81 -5.95
N SER A 194 20.55 -3.11 -6.05
CA SER A 194 20.18 -4.05 -5.01
C SER A 194 20.89 -3.71 -3.70
N ARG A 195 20.13 -3.52 -2.62
CA ARG A 195 20.64 -3.38 -1.25
C ARG A 195 20.78 -4.72 -0.49
N ILE A 196 20.16 -5.77 -1.03
CA ILE A 196 20.34 -7.17 -0.65
C ILE A 196 21.02 -7.83 -1.84
N ASP A 197 22.29 -8.21 -1.69
CA ASP A 197 22.98 -8.91 -2.76
C ASP A 197 22.56 -10.39 -2.85
N GLU A 198 23.06 -11.08 -3.85
CA GLU A 198 22.67 -12.46 -4.12
C GLU A 198 23.15 -13.42 -3.02
N ALA A 199 24.33 -13.17 -2.43
CA ALA A 199 24.85 -13.99 -1.34
C ALA A 199 24.01 -13.81 -0.07
N ASP A 200 23.71 -12.56 0.31
CA ASP A 200 22.80 -12.22 1.41
C ASP A 200 21.42 -12.86 1.21
N ALA A 201 20.92 -12.87 -0.04
CA ALA A 201 19.65 -13.46 -0.36
C ALA A 201 19.68 -14.99 -0.22
N GLU A 202 20.76 -15.65 -0.63
CA GLU A 202 20.92 -17.11 -0.55
C GLU A 202 21.16 -17.62 0.88
N ASP A 203 21.85 -16.85 1.73
CA ASP A 203 22.21 -17.20 3.12
C ASP A 203 21.30 -16.52 4.17
N CYS A 204 20.14 -16.04 3.74
CA CYS A 204 19.17 -15.41 4.63
C CYS A 204 18.74 -16.35 5.77
N ARG A 205 18.55 -15.82 6.98
CA ARG A 205 18.06 -16.61 8.11
C ARG A 205 16.59 -16.97 7.90
N ASP A 206 16.27 -18.26 7.90
CA ASP A 206 14.88 -18.73 7.82
C ASP A 206 14.18 -18.56 9.17
N MET A 207 13.14 -17.71 9.18
CA MET A 207 12.32 -17.44 10.37
C MET A 207 11.23 -18.51 10.60
N SER A 208 11.05 -19.47 9.68
CA SER A 208 10.02 -20.50 9.78
C SER A 208 10.39 -21.64 10.73
N GLU A 209 11.68 -21.87 10.98
CA GLU A 209 12.16 -22.98 11.82
C GLU A 209 12.14 -22.68 13.32
N GLU A 210 12.21 -21.41 13.74
CA GLU A 210 12.28 -21.05 15.17
C GLU A 210 10.93 -21.14 15.92
N VAL A 211 9.80 -21.31 15.23
CA VAL A 211 8.47 -21.42 15.86
C VAL A 211 8.18 -22.86 16.35
N SER A 212 9.03 -23.84 16.04
CA SER A 212 8.82 -25.25 16.42
C SER A 212 9.26 -25.61 17.85
N TYR A 213 9.78 -24.66 18.64
CA TYR A 213 10.27 -24.91 20.01
C TYR A 213 9.53 -24.11 21.09
N VAL A 214 8.19 -24.04 21.01
CA VAL A 214 7.40 -23.86 22.24
C VAL A 214 7.19 -25.25 22.82
N ALA A 215 8.10 -25.65 23.71
CA ALA A 215 7.93 -26.81 24.55
C ALA A 215 6.52 -26.82 25.13
N ALA A 216 5.86 -27.97 25.06
CA ALA A 216 4.57 -28.19 25.71
C ALA A 216 4.63 -27.58 27.13
N PRO A 217 3.64 -26.76 27.54
CA PRO A 217 3.61 -26.26 28.90
C PRO A 217 3.71 -27.47 29.84
N PRO A 218 4.56 -27.43 30.88
CA PRO A 218 4.59 -28.50 31.86
C PRO A 218 3.17 -28.71 32.36
N GLU A 219 2.72 -29.97 32.40
CA GLU A 219 1.44 -30.36 33.00
C GLU A 219 1.34 -29.66 34.36
N GLN A 220 0.52 -28.62 34.44
CA GLN A 220 0.16 -28.04 35.72
C GLN A 220 -0.83 -29.01 36.35
N GLU A 221 -0.43 -29.63 37.46
CA GLU A 221 -1.35 -30.32 38.36
C GLU A 221 -2.50 -29.36 38.67
N GLU A 222 -3.71 -29.73 38.27
CA GLU A 222 -4.93 -28.99 38.55
C GLU A 222 -5.16 -28.97 40.07
N GLU A 223 -4.75 -27.89 40.74
CA GLU A 223 -5.20 -27.60 42.09
C GLU A 223 -6.65 -27.09 42.00
N GLN A 224 -7.58 -28.01 42.22
CA GLN A 224 -9.01 -27.78 42.23
C GLN A 224 -9.38 -26.90 43.43
N THR A 225 -9.37 -25.58 43.25
CA THR A 225 -9.90 -24.64 44.25
C THR A 225 -11.40 -24.49 44.08
N ASP A 226 -12.15 -24.97 45.07
CA ASP A 226 -13.59 -24.82 45.23
C ASP A 226 -13.95 -23.33 45.42
N TYR A 227 -14.41 -22.68 44.34
CA TYR A 227 -14.91 -21.30 44.40
C TYR A 227 -16.43 -21.36 44.57
N GLU A 228 -16.90 -21.27 45.82
CA GLU A 228 -18.31 -21.04 46.12
C GLU A 228 -18.75 -19.67 45.59
N ALA A 229 -19.83 -19.68 44.81
CA ALA A 229 -20.44 -18.51 44.21
C ALA A 229 -21.14 -17.63 45.26
N TYR A 230 -20.63 -16.42 45.47
CA TYR A 230 -21.39 -15.33 46.09
C TYR A 230 -22.13 -14.56 45.00
N TYR A 231 -23.43 -14.83 44.87
CA TYR A 231 -24.36 -13.99 44.13
C TYR A 231 -24.89 -12.89 45.07
N GLU A 232 -24.32 -11.69 44.99
CA GLU A 232 -25.01 -10.47 45.45
C GLU A 232 -25.74 -9.86 44.25
N SER A 233 -27.07 -9.91 44.30
CA SER A 233 -27.96 -9.25 43.36
C SER A 233 -28.03 -7.75 43.68
N GLU A 234 -27.49 -6.91 42.82
CA GLU A 234 -27.77 -5.47 42.85
C GLU A 234 -29.06 -5.14 42.08
N PRO A 235 -29.87 -4.18 42.58
CA PRO A 235 -31.12 -3.79 41.94
C PRO A 235 -30.89 -2.94 40.69
N ALA A 236 -31.78 -3.15 39.71
CA ALA A 236 -31.86 -2.39 38.48
C ALA A 236 -32.29 -0.93 38.77
N ASP A 237 -31.43 0.02 38.42
CA ASP A 237 -31.80 1.43 38.33
C ASP A 237 -32.09 1.83 36.87
N GLU A 238 -33.15 2.61 36.79
CA GLU A 238 -33.92 3.07 35.63
C GLU A 238 -33.19 4.07 34.72
N ASP A 239 -33.75 4.17 33.51
CA ASP A 239 -33.81 5.35 32.65
C ASP A 239 -32.51 5.96 32.08
N GLN A 240 -32.15 5.50 30.87
CA GLN A 240 -31.61 6.41 29.86
C GLN A 240 -32.32 6.23 28.50
N ASN A 241 -33.24 7.15 28.28
CA ASN A 241 -33.96 7.42 27.05
C ASN A 241 -32.99 7.98 26.00
N TYR A 242 -32.53 7.16 25.05
CA TYR A 242 -31.76 7.62 23.90
C TYR A 242 -32.71 8.07 22.79
N GLU A 243 -32.87 9.39 22.63
CA GLU A 243 -33.50 9.96 21.44
C GLU A 243 -32.64 9.70 20.21
N ALA A 244 -33.21 8.99 19.24
CA ALA A 244 -32.63 8.78 17.93
C ALA A 244 -32.64 10.09 17.15
N SER A 245 -31.46 10.68 16.94
CA SER A 245 -31.31 11.79 15.98
C SER A 245 -31.30 11.22 14.56
N THR A 246 -32.39 11.48 13.83
CA THR A 246 -32.48 11.24 12.40
C THR A 246 -31.61 12.27 11.67
N TYR A 247 -30.48 11.81 11.13
CA TYR A 247 -29.63 12.61 10.25
C TYR A 247 -30.29 12.66 8.86
N GLU A 248 -30.82 13.82 8.47
CA GLU A 248 -31.34 14.04 7.12
C GLU A 248 -30.18 14.02 6.11
N ARG A 249 -30.18 12.99 5.27
CA ARG A 249 -29.26 12.82 4.13
C ARG A 249 -29.64 13.83 3.05
N GLY A 250 -28.85 14.89 2.92
CA GLY A 250 -28.97 15.85 1.83
C GLY A 250 -28.82 15.16 0.46
N THR A 251 -29.75 15.46 -0.44
CA THR A 251 -29.78 15.00 -1.83
C THR A 251 -28.67 15.69 -2.63
N GLY A 252 -27.45 15.14 -2.59
CA GLY A 252 -26.43 15.38 -3.62
C GLY A 252 -26.60 14.34 -4.72
N GLU A 253 -26.44 14.74 -5.98
CA GLU A 253 -26.49 13.83 -7.13
C GLU A 253 -25.51 12.66 -6.93
N ASP A 254 -26.06 11.46 -6.74
CA ASP A 254 -25.29 10.21 -6.67
C ASP A 254 -24.65 9.96 -8.04
N VAL A 255 -23.36 10.25 -8.15
CA VAL A 255 -22.56 9.76 -9.26
C VAL A 255 -22.28 8.29 -8.97
N ASP A 256 -23.08 7.40 -9.55
CA ASP A 256 -22.94 5.94 -9.44
C ASP A 256 -21.53 5.52 -9.87
N PHE A 257 -20.68 5.25 -8.88
CA PHE A 257 -19.36 4.70 -9.10
C PHE A 257 -19.49 3.21 -9.40
N ASN A 258 -19.25 2.81 -10.65
CA ASN A 258 -19.33 1.41 -11.05
C ASN A 258 -18.03 0.69 -10.72
N CYS A 259 -18.09 -0.34 -9.87
CA CYS A 259 -16.92 -1.14 -9.49
C CYS A 259 -16.26 -1.89 -10.65
N ALA A 260 -16.98 -2.07 -11.77
CA ALA A 260 -16.39 -2.52 -13.02
C ALA A 260 -15.31 -1.56 -13.55
N ASP A 261 -15.32 -0.28 -13.14
CA ASP A 261 -14.31 0.70 -13.55
C ASP A 261 -12.93 0.45 -12.92
N CYS A 262 -12.88 -0.35 -11.84
CA CYS A 262 -11.64 -0.83 -11.24
C CYS A 262 -10.97 -1.96 -12.03
N GLU A 263 -11.69 -2.60 -12.95
CA GLU A 263 -11.11 -3.60 -13.84
C GLU A 263 -10.16 -2.89 -14.82
N GLY A 264 -8.87 -3.28 -14.77
CA GLY A 264 -7.78 -2.72 -15.58
C GLY A 264 -6.75 -1.88 -14.81
N MET A 265 -7.00 -1.55 -13.53
CA MET A 265 -6.04 -0.83 -12.68
C MET A 265 -4.88 -1.74 -12.23
N PRO A 266 -3.68 -1.18 -11.89
CA PRO A 266 -2.56 -1.95 -11.39
C PRO A 266 -2.94 -2.52 -10.01
N ALA A 267 -2.36 -3.62 -9.54
CA ALA A 267 -2.77 -4.28 -8.30
C ALA A 267 -2.86 -3.30 -7.11
N MET A 268 -1.90 -2.37 -6.99
CA MET A 268 -1.96 -1.30 -6.00
C MET A 268 -3.20 -0.40 -6.19
N ALA A 269 -3.42 0.22 -7.35
CA ALA A 269 -4.57 1.12 -7.55
C ALA A 269 -5.91 0.39 -7.71
N LYS A 270 -5.92 -0.87 -8.17
CA LYS A 270 -7.11 -1.73 -8.26
C LYS A 270 -7.59 -2.12 -6.89
N ASN A 271 -6.68 -2.52 -6.00
CA ASN A 271 -7.05 -2.83 -4.62
C ASN A 271 -7.60 -1.58 -3.92
N THR A 272 -7.00 -0.41 -4.15
CA THR A 272 -7.54 0.86 -3.65
C THR A 272 -8.91 1.20 -4.26
N CYS A 273 -9.09 1.02 -5.57
CA CYS A 273 -10.35 1.27 -6.27
C CYS A 273 -11.47 0.33 -5.82
N LEU A 274 -11.19 -0.97 -5.69
CA LEU A 274 -12.14 -1.96 -5.20
C LEU A 274 -12.46 -1.77 -3.72
N ALA A 275 -11.53 -1.27 -2.92
CA ALA A 275 -11.79 -0.90 -1.53
C ALA A 275 -12.72 0.31 -1.41
N ALA A 276 -12.67 1.26 -2.34
CA ALA A 276 -13.60 2.40 -2.41
C ALA A 276 -15.02 1.99 -2.86
N CYS A 277 -15.18 0.74 -3.31
CA CYS A 277 -16.43 0.14 -3.78
C CYS A 277 -17.18 -0.66 -2.71
N ARG A 278 -16.55 -0.89 -1.56
CA ARG A 278 -17.11 -1.60 -0.41
C ARG A 278 -17.48 -0.61 0.67
#